data_AF-A0A8K0IZJ7-F1
#
_entry.id   AF-A0A8K0IZJ7-F1
#
_cell.length_a   1.000
_cell.length_b   1.000
_cell.length_c   1.000
_cell.angle_alpha   90.00
_cell.angle_beta   90.00
_cell.angle_gamma   90.00
#
_symmetry.space_group_name_H-M   'P 1'
#
loop_
_entity.id
_entity.type
_entity.pdbx_description
1 polymer ?
#
loop_
_entity_poly.entity_id
_entity_poly.type
_entity_poly.pdbx_seq_one_letter_code
_entity_poly.pdbx_strand_id
1 'polypeptide(L)'
;MATPQEYLRFTGHRSFTKRLTISTLTGRPVHISKIRSTSPTNPGLAPHEISFLRLLEAVTNGSSMQISYTGTTITFHPGLITGAIAGQGAVDGDVIEHKIPDTCSRGVTYFLLPLCLLAPFSKAHMNVRFSGAGVITSATETGDVSVDTFRTAILPLFALFGIPPLRIELRVLQRS
;
A
#
# COMPACT_ATOMS: atom_id res chain seq x y z
N MET A 1 -28.55 -15.89 4.66
CA MET A 1 -28.48 -14.47 4.31
C MET A 1 -27.28 -13.88 5.03
N ALA A 2 -26.27 -13.38 4.32
CA ALA A 2 -25.14 -12.70 4.95
C ALA A 2 -25.67 -11.39 5.57
N THR A 3 -25.39 -11.16 6.85
CA THR A 3 -25.67 -9.89 7.53
C THR A 3 -25.09 -8.74 6.70
N PRO A 4 -25.81 -7.61 6.51
CA PRO A 4 -25.22 -6.46 5.83
C PRO A 4 -23.97 -6.05 6.61
N GLN A 5 -22.81 -6.26 5.99
CA GLN A 5 -21.54 -6.10 6.69
C GLN A 5 -21.35 -4.62 6.98
N GLU A 6 -21.58 -4.22 8.23
CA GLU A 6 -21.51 -2.83 8.65
C GLU A 6 -20.08 -2.31 8.45
N TYR A 7 -19.96 -1.19 7.75
CA TYR A 7 -18.67 -0.55 7.53
C TYR A 7 -18.07 -0.09 8.84
N LEU A 8 -16.82 -0.48 9.09
CA LEU A 8 -16.08 0.06 10.21
C LEU A 8 -15.67 1.50 9.88
N ARG A 9 -16.22 2.45 10.64
CA ARG A 9 -16.06 3.88 10.38
C ARG A 9 -14.83 4.46 11.05
N PHE A 10 -13.99 5.12 10.26
CA PHE A 10 -12.85 5.90 10.71
C PHE A 10 -12.97 7.35 10.28
N THR A 11 -12.21 8.20 10.97
CA THR A 11 -12.12 9.63 10.68
C THR A 11 -10.66 10.08 10.55
N GLY A 12 -10.44 11.07 9.69
CA GLY A 12 -9.14 11.68 9.47
C GLY A 12 -8.19 10.87 8.58
N HIS A 13 -7.06 11.49 8.24
CA HIS A 13 -6.06 10.96 7.30
C HIS A 13 -4.87 10.28 8.00
N ARG A 14 -4.76 10.37 9.33
CA ARG A 14 -3.62 9.80 10.07
C ARG A 14 -3.62 8.28 10.00
N SER A 15 -2.44 7.70 9.75
CA SER A 15 -2.25 6.24 9.64
C SER A 15 -3.11 5.59 8.56
N PHE A 16 -3.37 6.30 7.45
CA PHE A 16 -4.20 5.84 6.33
C PHE A 16 -3.79 4.46 5.81
N THR A 17 -2.51 4.28 5.46
CA THR A 17 -1.97 2.99 4.97
C THR A 17 -2.19 1.86 5.96
N LYS A 18 -1.87 2.07 7.25
CA LYS A 18 -2.05 1.06 8.30
C LYS A 18 -3.51 0.61 8.43
N ARG A 19 -4.46 1.55 8.38
CA ARG A 19 -5.90 1.24 8.46
C ARG A 19 -6.33 0.36 7.30
N LEU A 20 -5.89 0.68 6.08
CA LEU A 20 -6.19 -0.12 4.90
C LEU A 20 -5.51 -1.48 4.93
N THR A 21 -4.22 -1.55 5.29
CA THR A 21 -3.49 -2.82 5.43
C THR A 21 -4.17 -3.75 6.44
N ILE A 22 -4.58 -3.24 7.60
CA ILE A 22 -5.28 -4.04 8.62
C ILE A 22 -6.68 -4.44 8.12
N SER A 23 -7.39 -3.55 7.42
CA SER A 23 -8.66 -3.89 6.78
C SER A 23 -8.50 -5.05 5.80
N THR A 24 -7.45 -5.02 4.96
CA THR A 24 -7.11 -6.11 4.04
C THR A 24 -6.80 -7.42 4.77
N LEU A 25 -6.00 -7.38 5.85
CA LEU A 25 -5.68 -8.58 6.64
C LEU A 25 -6.87 -9.17 7.38
N THR A 26 -7.79 -8.31 7.86
CA THR A 26 -8.95 -8.73 8.66
C THR A 26 -10.19 -9.03 7.82
N GLY A 27 -10.19 -8.71 6.52
CA GLY A 27 -11.35 -8.84 5.65
C GLY A 27 -12.54 -7.96 6.06
N ARG A 28 -12.31 -6.91 6.86
CA ARG A 28 -13.37 -6.00 7.34
C ARG A 28 -13.48 -4.76 6.46
N PRO A 29 -14.66 -4.45 5.88
CA PRO A 29 -14.85 -3.25 5.09
C PRO A 29 -14.78 -2.00 5.97
N VAL A 30 -14.12 -0.96 5.47
CA VAL A 30 -13.88 0.29 6.20
C VAL A 30 -14.40 1.49 5.44
N HIS A 31 -14.86 2.48 6.18
CA HIS A 31 -15.29 3.77 5.65
C HIS A 31 -14.53 4.88 6.37
N ILE A 32 -13.66 5.59 5.64
CA ILE A 32 -12.82 6.66 6.20
C ILE A 32 -13.36 7.99 5.71
N SER A 33 -13.77 8.85 6.64
CA SER A 33 -14.31 10.19 6.36
C SER A 33 -13.40 11.29 6.88
N LYS A 34 -13.64 12.54 6.46
CA LYS A 34 -12.91 13.74 6.91
C LYS A 34 -11.40 13.68 6.62
N ILE A 35 -11.02 13.15 5.46
CA ILE A 35 -9.63 13.18 4.98
C ILE A 35 -9.31 14.62 4.57
N ARG A 36 -8.44 15.27 5.35
CA ARG A 36 -7.98 16.66 5.17
C ARG A 36 -9.12 17.66 4.92
N SER A 37 -10.29 17.45 5.51
CA SER A 37 -11.46 18.32 5.31
C SER A 37 -11.27 19.75 5.83
N THR A 38 -10.28 19.98 6.69
CA THR A 38 -9.92 21.29 7.25
C THR A 38 -8.87 22.03 6.45
N SER A 39 -8.26 21.42 5.43
CA SER A 39 -7.20 22.03 4.61
C SER A 39 -7.82 22.84 3.47
N PRO A 40 -7.62 24.17 3.43
CA PRO A 40 -8.20 25.00 2.36
C PRO A 40 -7.44 24.88 1.03
N THR A 41 -6.17 24.46 1.06
CA THR A 41 -5.30 24.43 -0.13
C THR A 41 -5.34 23.09 -0.86
N ASN A 42 -5.41 21.98 -0.11
CA ASN A 42 -5.40 20.63 -0.66
C ASN A 42 -6.35 19.73 0.16
N PRO A 43 -7.67 19.86 -0.03
CA PRO A 43 -8.64 18.97 0.61
C PRO A 43 -8.62 17.57 -0.04
N GLY A 44 -8.91 16.55 0.77
CA GLY A 44 -9.04 15.16 0.29
C GLY A 44 -7.76 14.35 0.29
N LEU A 45 -7.73 13.31 -0.56
CA LEU A 45 -6.63 12.36 -0.68
C LEU A 45 -5.38 13.01 -1.32
N ALA A 46 -4.22 12.72 -0.74
CA ALA A 46 -2.94 13.12 -1.31
C ALA A 46 -2.52 12.19 -2.47
N PRO A 47 -1.66 12.65 -3.40
CA PRO A 47 -1.21 11.82 -4.53
C PRO A 47 -0.60 10.47 -4.13
N HIS A 48 0.19 10.43 -3.04
CA HIS A 48 0.78 9.20 -2.52
C HIS A 48 -0.27 8.25 -1.91
N GLU A 49 -1.37 8.77 -1.35
CA GLU A 49 -2.48 7.96 -0.85
C GLU A 49 -3.25 7.32 -2.02
N ILE A 50 -3.48 8.08 -3.10
CA ILE A 50 -4.10 7.56 -4.34
C ILE A 50 -3.20 6.50 -5.00
N SER A 51 -1.89 6.75 -5.10
CA SER A 51 -0.95 5.76 -5.62
C SER A 51 -0.95 4.49 -4.76
N PHE A 52 -1.05 4.62 -3.44
CA PHE A 52 -1.13 3.47 -2.55
C PHE A 52 -2.42 2.66 -2.76
N LEU A 53 -3.57 3.33 -2.99
CA LEU A 53 -4.82 2.65 -3.33
C LEU A 53 -4.69 1.85 -4.63
N ARG A 54 -4.07 2.43 -5.67
CA ARG A 54 -3.80 1.72 -6.94
C ARG A 54 -2.87 0.53 -6.73
N LEU A 55 -1.86 0.65 -5.88
CA LEU A 55 -1.00 -0.48 -5.52
C LEU A 55 -1.80 -1.58 -4.82
N LEU A 56 -2.68 -1.20 -3.89
CA LEU A 56 -3.49 -2.15 -3.13
C LEU A 56 -4.48 -2.90 -4.05
N GLU A 57 -5.06 -2.21 -5.02
CA GLU A 57 -5.91 -2.80 -6.06
C GLU A 57 -5.12 -3.77 -6.95
N ALA A 58 -3.86 -3.47 -7.28
CA ALA A 58 -3.04 -4.35 -8.10
C ALA A 58 -2.59 -5.64 -7.38
N VAL A 59 -2.39 -5.61 -6.05
CA VAL A 59 -1.92 -6.77 -5.26
C VAL A 59 -3.05 -7.60 -4.67
N THR A 60 -4.28 -7.11 -4.72
CA THR A 60 -5.47 -7.80 -4.20
C THR A 60 -6.46 -8.10 -5.32
N ASN A 61 -7.25 -9.15 -5.17
CA ASN A 61 -8.30 -9.51 -6.13
C ASN A 61 -9.68 -9.40 -5.46
N GLY A 62 -10.61 -8.76 -6.17
CA GLY A 62 -11.99 -8.54 -5.69
C GLY A 62 -12.11 -7.45 -4.63
N SER A 63 -11.07 -6.62 -4.43
CA SER A 63 -11.20 -5.42 -3.61
C SER A 63 -12.02 -4.36 -4.35
N SER A 64 -12.82 -3.59 -3.64
CA SER A 64 -13.53 -2.44 -4.23
C SER A 64 -13.28 -1.18 -3.42
N MET A 65 -12.97 -0.09 -4.13
CA MET A 65 -12.66 1.20 -3.52
C MET A 65 -13.55 2.26 -4.14
N GLN A 66 -14.27 3.00 -3.30
CA GLN A 66 -15.15 4.07 -3.74
C GLN A 66 -14.72 5.37 -3.08
N ILE A 67 -14.31 6.34 -3.90
CA ILE A 67 -13.84 7.65 -3.46
C ILE A 67 -14.95 8.66 -3.70
N SER A 68 -15.23 9.53 -2.72
CA SER A 68 -16.22 10.59 -2.88
C SER A 68 -15.77 11.62 -3.91
N TYR A 69 -16.71 12.35 -4.51
CA TYR A 69 -16.40 13.41 -5.48
C TYR A 69 -15.38 14.43 -4.96
N THR A 70 -15.47 14.80 -3.67
CA THR A 70 -14.54 15.71 -3.01
C THR A 70 -13.21 15.08 -2.56
N GLY A 71 -13.03 13.76 -2.71
CA GLY A 71 -11.86 13.03 -2.24
C GLY A 71 -11.67 12.99 -0.72
N THR A 72 -12.62 13.50 0.07
CA THR A 72 -12.52 13.58 1.54
C THR A 72 -13.03 12.34 2.26
N THR A 73 -13.67 11.43 1.52
CA THR A 73 -14.25 10.20 2.04
C THR A 73 -13.95 9.04 1.10
N ILE A 74 -13.63 7.87 1.68
CA ILE A 74 -13.39 6.64 0.95
C ILE A 74 -14.07 5.47 1.65
N THR A 75 -14.70 4.61 0.86
CA THR A 75 -15.19 3.29 1.29
C THR A 75 -14.31 2.23 0.66
N PHE A 76 -13.71 1.37 1.47
CA PHE A 76 -12.84 0.28 1.03
C PHE A 76 -13.43 -1.06 1.47
N HIS A 77 -13.69 -1.93 0.50
CA HIS A 77 -14.00 -3.33 0.74
C HIS A 77 -12.76 -4.16 0.41
N PRO A 78 -12.16 -4.83 1.41
CA PRO A 78 -10.99 -5.66 1.18
C PRO A 78 -11.35 -6.89 0.34
N GLY A 79 -10.44 -7.25 -0.57
CA GLY A 79 -10.49 -8.48 -1.34
C GLY A 79 -9.49 -9.53 -0.80
N LEU A 80 -9.21 -10.55 -1.60
CA LEU A 80 -8.20 -11.56 -1.29
C LEU A 80 -6.81 -11.05 -1.68
N ILE A 81 -5.81 -11.31 -0.85
CA ILE A 81 -4.41 -10.99 -1.15
C ILE A 81 -3.87 -12.06 -2.10
N THR A 82 -3.81 -11.75 -3.38
CA THR A 82 -3.34 -12.69 -4.40
C THR A 82 -1.84 -12.66 -4.58
N GLY A 83 -1.21 -11.49 -4.46
CA GLY A 83 0.17 -11.27 -4.89
C GLY A 83 0.25 -11.11 -6.41
N ALA A 84 1.42 -11.37 -6.99
CA ALA A 84 1.61 -11.35 -8.43
C ALA A 84 1.15 -12.67 -9.04
N ILE A 85 0.04 -12.64 -9.77
CA ILE A 85 -0.50 -13.80 -10.50
C ILE A 85 -0.61 -13.42 -11.96
N ALA A 86 -0.10 -14.27 -12.86
CA ALA A 86 -0.26 -14.12 -14.29
C ALA A 86 -1.74 -13.91 -14.68
N GLY A 87 -2.03 -12.82 -15.41
CA GLY A 87 -3.38 -12.43 -15.81
C GLY A 87 -4.15 -11.53 -14.83
N GLN A 88 -3.57 -11.18 -13.67
CA GLN A 88 -4.12 -10.21 -12.72
C GLN A 88 -3.04 -9.18 -12.35
N GLY A 89 -3.05 -8.03 -13.03
CA GLY A 89 -2.17 -6.88 -12.73
C GLY A 89 -0.67 -7.05 -13.07
N ALA A 90 -0.21 -8.27 -13.36
CA ALA A 90 1.15 -8.52 -13.83
C ALA A 90 1.27 -8.21 -15.33
N VAL A 91 2.24 -7.37 -15.71
CA VAL A 91 2.38 -6.81 -17.07
C VAL A 91 3.19 -7.73 -17.97
N ASP A 92 4.28 -8.30 -17.47
CA ASP A 92 5.16 -9.25 -18.15
C ASP A 92 5.73 -10.25 -17.13
N GLY A 93 5.32 -11.52 -17.22
CA GLY A 93 5.68 -12.56 -16.23
C GLY A 93 4.95 -12.38 -14.89
N ASP A 94 5.57 -12.85 -13.81
CA ASP A 94 5.02 -12.78 -12.44
C ASP A 94 5.37 -11.46 -11.72
N VAL A 95 5.41 -10.29 -12.40
CA VAL A 95 5.78 -8.99 -11.80
C VAL A 95 4.72 -7.91 -11.99
N ILE A 96 4.32 -7.26 -10.89
CA ILE A 96 3.41 -6.11 -10.87
C ILE A 96 4.24 -4.82 -11.02
N GLU A 97 4.02 -4.08 -12.10
CA GLU A 97 4.65 -2.76 -12.28
C GLU A 97 3.78 -1.67 -11.62
N HIS A 98 4.36 -0.94 -10.65
CA HIS A 98 3.70 0.19 -10.00
C HIS A 98 4.43 1.49 -10.32
N LYS A 99 3.80 2.32 -11.16
CA LYS A 99 4.32 3.64 -11.57
C LYS A 99 3.92 4.72 -10.56
N ILE A 100 4.90 5.26 -9.83
CA ILE A 100 4.71 6.35 -8.88
C ILE A 100 4.87 7.70 -9.60
N PRO A 101 3.86 8.58 -9.59
CA PRO A 101 3.93 9.88 -10.24
C PRO A 101 4.88 10.83 -9.51
N ASP A 102 5.44 11.79 -10.23
CA ASP A 102 6.32 12.86 -9.72
C ASP A 102 5.72 13.70 -8.58
N THR A 103 4.40 13.82 -8.55
CA THR A 103 3.63 14.49 -7.49
C THR A 103 3.72 13.80 -6.12
N CYS A 104 4.34 12.63 -6.01
CA CYS A 104 4.55 11.94 -4.74
C CYS A 104 5.80 12.46 -4.02
N SER A 105 5.60 13.12 -2.89
CA SER A 105 6.68 13.63 -2.01
C SER A 105 7.12 12.64 -0.92
N ARG A 106 6.55 11.43 -0.88
CA ARG A 106 6.83 10.41 0.14
C ARG A 106 7.86 9.41 -0.35
N GLY A 107 8.65 8.86 0.57
CA GLY A 107 9.66 7.85 0.27
C GLY A 107 9.02 6.54 -0.18
N VAL A 108 9.74 5.75 -0.97
CA VAL A 108 9.26 4.42 -1.42
C VAL A 108 8.95 3.49 -0.25
N THR A 109 9.58 3.69 0.91
CA THR A 109 9.35 2.93 2.14
C THR A 109 7.94 3.11 2.71
N TYR A 110 7.25 4.21 2.36
CA TYR A 110 5.83 4.40 2.64
C TYR A 110 4.96 3.32 2.00
N PHE A 111 5.34 2.85 0.80
CA PHE A 111 4.66 1.79 0.07
C PHE A 111 5.21 0.40 0.44
N LEU A 112 6.52 0.28 0.69
CA LEU A 112 7.15 -1.00 1.05
C LEU A 112 6.66 -1.54 2.40
N LEU A 113 6.51 -0.68 3.41
CA LEU A 113 6.10 -1.14 4.75
C LEU A 113 4.74 -1.88 4.76
N PRO A 114 3.63 -1.29 4.25
CA PRO A 114 2.35 -1.99 4.20
C PRO A 114 2.41 -3.21 3.27
N LEU A 115 3.20 -3.13 2.19
CA LEU A 115 3.36 -4.24 1.25
C LEU A 115 4.06 -5.44 1.92
N CYS A 116 5.17 -5.23 2.63
CA CYS A 116 5.88 -6.28 3.38
C CYS A 116 5.02 -6.94 4.47
N LEU A 117 4.06 -6.23 5.04
CA LEU A 117 3.12 -6.79 6.01
C LEU A 117 2.04 -7.67 5.35
N LEU A 118 1.67 -7.39 4.10
CA LEU A 118 0.71 -8.20 3.33
C LEU A 118 1.36 -9.40 2.64
N ALA A 119 2.63 -9.29 2.24
CA ALA A 119 3.38 -10.29 1.50
C ALA A 119 3.29 -11.73 2.03
N PRO A 120 3.43 -11.99 3.35
CA PRO A 120 3.46 -13.36 3.85
C PRO A 120 2.10 -14.04 3.82
N PHE A 121 1.02 -13.26 3.67
CA PHE A 121 -0.35 -13.73 3.65
C PHE A 121 -0.95 -13.79 2.24
N SER A 122 -0.13 -13.61 1.20
CA SER A 122 -0.57 -13.70 -0.19
C SER A 122 -0.64 -15.14 -0.68
N LYS A 123 -1.54 -15.39 -1.64
CA LYS A 123 -1.68 -16.71 -2.29
C LYS A 123 -0.44 -17.11 -3.12
N ALA A 124 0.15 -16.15 -3.83
CA ALA A 124 1.33 -16.34 -4.68
C ALA A 124 2.47 -15.40 -4.26
N HIS A 125 3.63 -15.52 -4.90
CA HIS A 125 4.76 -14.62 -4.68
C HIS A 125 4.37 -13.17 -4.97
N MET A 126 4.94 -12.24 -4.21
CA MET A 126 4.61 -10.83 -4.32
C MET A 126 5.78 -10.06 -4.93
N ASN A 127 5.85 -10.07 -6.25
CA ASN A 127 6.91 -9.37 -6.98
C ASN A 127 6.37 -8.03 -7.49
N VAL A 128 6.80 -6.94 -6.85
CA VAL A 128 6.38 -5.58 -7.22
C VAL A 128 7.60 -4.80 -7.66
N ARG A 129 7.51 -4.18 -8.84
CA ARG A 129 8.51 -3.26 -9.37
C ARG A 129 7.99 -1.84 -9.28
N PHE A 130 8.62 -1.03 -8.43
CA PHE A 130 8.36 0.40 -8.37
C PHE A 130 9.16 1.12 -9.47
N SER A 131 8.47 1.87 -10.33
CA SER A 131 9.06 2.70 -11.38
C SER A 131 8.44 4.10 -11.38
N GLY A 132 9.04 5.05 -12.07
CA GLY A 132 8.51 6.42 -12.21
C GLY A 132 9.34 7.50 -11.51
N ALA A 133 9.01 8.76 -11.80
CA ALA A 133 9.76 9.93 -11.36
C ALA A 133 9.60 10.24 -9.86
N GLY A 134 8.51 9.78 -9.22
CA GLY A 134 8.27 9.96 -7.79
C GLY A 134 8.87 8.88 -6.89
N VAL A 135 9.71 7.99 -7.44
CA VAL A 135 10.37 6.96 -6.63
C VAL A 135 11.56 7.60 -5.92
N ILE A 136 11.38 7.91 -4.64
CA ILE A 136 12.44 8.44 -3.76
C ILE A 136 12.98 7.29 -2.90
N THR A 137 14.25 6.95 -3.05
CA THR A 137 14.88 5.83 -2.32
C THR A 137 15.62 6.24 -1.04
N SER A 138 15.89 7.54 -0.91
CA SER A 138 16.49 8.19 0.26
C SER A 138 15.47 8.45 1.39
N ALA A 139 15.96 8.90 2.54
CA ALA A 139 15.11 9.30 3.65
C ALA A 139 14.43 10.64 3.33
N THR A 140 13.16 10.80 3.72
CA THR A 140 12.41 12.03 3.46
C THR A 140 12.20 12.84 4.74
N GLU A 141 12.03 14.15 4.60
CA GLU A 141 11.71 15.06 5.72
C GLU A 141 10.40 14.70 6.43
N THR A 142 9.53 13.93 5.77
CA THR A 142 8.27 13.43 6.36
C THR A 142 8.47 12.26 7.33
N GLY A 143 9.72 11.83 7.54
CA GLY A 143 10.09 10.75 8.47
C GLY A 143 10.10 9.36 7.83
N ASP A 144 10.09 9.27 6.50
CA ASP A 144 10.26 7.98 5.80
C ASP A 144 11.75 7.58 5.84
N VAL A 145 12.00 6.31 6.13
CA VAL A 145 13.37 5.76 6.17
C VAL A 145 13.88 5.44 4.76
N SER A 146 15.20 5.41 4.57
CA SER A 146 15.80 4.98 3.30
C SER A 146 15.60 3.48 3.06
N VAL A 147 15.70 3.06 1.79
CA VAL A 147 15.56 1.65 1.42
C VAL A 147 16.62 0.76 2.08
N ASP A 148 17.86 1.25 2.22
CA ASP A 148 18.93 0.50 2.87
C ASP A 148 18.64 0.29 4.37
N THR A 149 18.13 1.33 5.05
CA THR A 149 17.72 1.23 6.46
C THR A 149 16.54 0.28 6.63
N PHE A 150 15.56 0.36 5.74
CA PHE A 150 14.42 -0.56 5.73
C PHE A 150 14.88 -2.02 5.58
N ARG A 151 15.81 -2.28 4.64
CA ARG A 151 16.35 -3.62 4.37
C ARG A 151 17.07 -4.20 5.59
N THR A 152 17.87 -3.42 6.31
CA THR A 152 18.68 -3.93 7.42
C THR A 152 17.98 -3.89 8.77
N ALA A 153 17.04 -2.96 8.99
CA ALA A 153 16.37 -2.82 10.27
C ALA A 153 15.04 -3.58 10.34
N ILE A 154 14.26 -3.59 9.26
CA ILE A 154 12.88 -4.11 9.29
C ILE A 154 12.81 -5.55 8.77
N LEU A 155 13.50 -5.88 7.67
CA LEU A 155 13.43 -7.24 7.11
C LEU A 155 13.90 -8.34 8.06
N PRO A 156 14.98 -8.17 8.86
CA PRO A 156 15.39 -9.20 9.82
C PRO A 156 14.35 -9.47 10.91
N LEU A 157 13.47 -8.52 11.21
CA LEU A 157 12.39 -8.73 12.20
C LEU A 157 11.40 -9.79 11.72
N PHE A 158 11.16 -9.91 10.41
CA PHE A 158 10.31 -10.97 9.86
C PHE A 158 10.87 -12.37 10.12
N ALA A 159 12.20 -12.52 10.22
CA ALA A 159 12.82 -13.79 10.59
C ALA A 159 12.41 -14.23 12.01
N LEU A 160 12.25 -13.28 12.93
CA LEU A 160 11.77 -13.56 14.30
C LEU A 160 10.31 -14.05 14.32
N PHE A 161 9.51 -13.67 13.32
CA PHE A 161 8.13 -14.15 13.13
C PHE A 161 8.05 -15.47 12.34
N GLY A 162 9.20 -16.10 12.04
CA GLY A 162 9.26 -17.38 11.31
C GLY A 162 9.19 -17.24 9.79
N ILE A 163 9.28 -16.02 9.25
CA ILE A 163 9.33 -15.79 7.80
C ILE A 163 10.79 -15.76 7.38
N PRO A 164 11.28 -16.75 6.60
CA PRO A 164 12.70 -16.90 6.32
C PRO A 164 13.19 -15.74 5.43
N PRO A 165 14.21 -14.96 5.87
CA PRO A 165 14.70 -13.81 5.12
C PRO A 165 15.37 -14.21 3.80
N LEU A 166 15.81 -15.47 3.66
CA LEU A 166 16.39 -16.01 2.42
C LEU A 166 15.44 -15.91 1.21
N ARG A 167 14.13 -15.88 1.45
CA ARG A 167 13.11 -15.75 0.40
C ARG A 167 12.62 -14.31 0.21
N ILE A 168 13.16 -13.36 0.96
CA ILE A 168 12.82 -11.94 0.85
C ILE A 168 13.88 -11.25 0.01
N GLU A 169 13.53 -10.86 -1.21
CA GLU A 169 14.42 -10.14 -2.10
C GLU A 169 13.99 -8.69 -2.26
N LEU A 170 14.86 -7.75 -1.86
CA LEU A 170 14.69 -6.32 -2.09
C LEU A 170 15.92 -5.80 -2.84
N ARG A 171 15.78 -5.64 -4.17
CA ARG A 171 16.84 -5.18 -5.07
C ARG A 171 16.56 -3.76 -5.54
N VAL A 172 17.57 -2.89 -5.46
CA VAL A 172 17.50 -1.50 -5.94
C VAL A 172 18.31 -1.41 -7.23
N LEU A 173 17.66 -1.10 -8.35
CA LEU A 173 18.32 -0.97 -9.65
C LEU A 173 18.91 0.43 -9.86
N GLN A 174 18.23 1.46 -9.36
CA GLN A 174 18.66 2.85 -9.43
C GLN A 174 18.31 3.53 -8.11
N ARG A 175 19.19 4.42 -7.65
CA ARG A 175 19.00 5.22 -6.44
C ARG A 175 18.70 6.67 -6.81
N SER A 176 17.82 7.29 -6.02
CA SER A 176 17.38 8.69 -6.06
C SER A 176 17.38 9.29 -4.66
#